data_AF-A0A6A3PF00-F1
#
_entry.id   AF-A0A6A3PF00-F1
#
_cell.length_a   1.000
_cell.length_b   1.000
_cell.length_c   1.000
_cell.angle_alpha   90.00
_cell.angle_beta   90.00
_cell.angle_gamma   90.00
#
_symmetry.space_group_name_H-M   'P 1'
#
loop_
_entity.id
_entity.type
_entity.pdbx_description
1 polymer ?
#
loop_
_entity_poly.entity_id
_entity_poly.type
_entity_poly.pdbx_seq_one_letter_code
_entity_poly.pdbx_strand_id
1 'polypeptide(L)'
;MMAIAQTSLALLFVVAAASNGFADAANLRSRNLGGTTIATNVKTYTAYGDYASAMLAAVNKQRATGGLKPLCLNKKLHAAAQRHSNDMAAKDF
;
A
#
# COMPACT_ATOMS: atom_id res chain seq x y z
N MET A 1 -40.15 -30.78 -23.37
CA MET A 1 -38.88 -30.63 -22.63
C MET A 1 -38.07 -29.55 -23.33
N MET A 2 -37.99 -28.34 -22.77
CA MET A 2 -37.36 -27.17 -23.40
C MET A 2 -35.82 -27.33 -23.36
N ALA A 3 -35.18 -27.28 -24.54
CA ALA A 3 -33.74 -27.24 -24.67
C ALA A 3 -33.24 -25.79 -24.69
N ILE A 4 -32.21 -25.54 -23.90
CA ILE A 4 -31.52 -24.28 -23.68
C ILE A 4 -30.64 -23.96 -24.91
N ALA A 5 -30.73 -22.74 -25.42
CA ALA A 5 -29.65 -22.12 -26.19
C ALA A 5 -29.74 -20.60 -26.03
N GLN A 6 -29.13 -20.06 -24.97
CA GLN A 6 -28.86 -18.63 -24.88
C GLN A 6 -27.51 -18.34 -25.51
N THR A 7 -27.57 -17.38 -26.42
CA THR A 7 -26.58 -16.95 -27.40
C THR A 7 -25.37 -16.25 -26.80
N SER A 8 -24.22 -16.59 -27.37
CA SER A 8 -22.90 -15.98 -27.25
C SER A 8 -22.88 -14.47 -27.53
N LEU A 9 -22.23 -13.65 -26.69
CA LEU A 9 -21.38 -12.52 -27.13
C LEU A 9 -20.64 -11.85 -25.95
N ALA A 10 -19.35 -12.15 -25.78
CA ALA A 10 -18.31 -11.26 -25.21
C ALA A 10 -17.02 -12.10 -25.05
N LEU A 11 -16.25 -12.30 -26.12
CA LEU A 11 -15.00 -11.55 -26.38
C LEU A 11 -14.04 -11.58 -25.17
N LEU A 12 -13.13 -12.56 -25.08
CA LEU A 12 -11.73 -12.47 -25.55
C LEU A 12 -11.00 -11.20 -25.07
N PHE A 13 -10.09 -11.33 -24.10
CA PHE A 13 -8.64 -11.35 -24.36
C PHE A 13 -7.84 -11.58 -23.06
N VAL A 14 -7.00 -12.61 -23.10
CA VAL A 14 -5.93 -12.89 -22.14
C VAL A 14 -4.76 -11.96 -22.42
N VAL A 15 -4.20 -11.31 -21.40
CA VAL A 15 -2.81 -10.82 -21.40
C VAL A 15 -2.12 -11.32 -20.14
N ALA A 16 -1.10 -12.14 -20.34
CA ALA A 16 -0.19 -12.59 -19.32
C ALA A 16 0.77 -11.45 -18.91
N ALA A 17 0.99 -11.29 -17.61
CA ALA A 17 2.20 -10.67 -17.10
C ALA A 17 2.70 -11.52 -15.92
N ALA A 18 3.68 -12.36 -16.22
CA ALA A 18 4.50 -13.02 -15.23
C ALA A 18 5.21 -11.94 -14.37
N SER A 19 4.92 -11.93 -13.07
CA SER A 19 5.91 -11.55 -12.08
C SER A 19 5.67 -12.38 -10.83
N ASN A 20 6.51 -13.40 -10.70
CA ASN A 20 6.60 -14.25 -9.52
C ASN A 20 7.00 -13.36 -8.33
N GLY A 21 6.28 -13.45 -7.20
CA GLY A 21 6.82 -12.93 -5.93
C GLY A 21 5.90 -12.16 -4.97
N PHE A 22 4.59 -12.37 -4.93
CA PHE A 22 3.74 -11.84 -3.85
C PHE A 22 3.01 -12.95 -3.10
N ALA A 23 3.75 -13.94 -2.59
CA ALA A 23 3.25 -14.75 -1.48
C ALA A 23 3.42 -13.93 -0.18
N ASP A 24 2.55 -12.95 0.02
CA ASP A 24 2.31 -12.35 1.35
C ASP A 24 0.80 -12.36 1.55
N ALA A 25 0.35 -13.40 2.25
CA ALA A 25 -1.05 -13.69 2.46
C ALA A 25 -1.69 -12.59 3.35
N ALA A 26 -2.71 -11.95 2.76
CA ALA A 26 -3.89 -11.38 3.40
C ALA A 26 -3.74 -10.84 4.84
N ASN A 27 -3.41 -9.55 4.97
CA ASN A 27 -3.89 -8.73 6.08
C ASN A 27 -4.97 -7.77 5.58
N LEU A 28 -6.16 -8.31 5.28
CA LEU A 28 -7.32 -7.51 4.91
C LEU A 28 -7.87 -6.81 6.17
N ARG A 29 -7.32 -5.65 6.53
CA ARG A 29 -7.99 -4.76 7.48
C ARG A 29 -9.13 -4.06 6.74
N SER A 30 -10.36 -4.50 7.03
CA SER A 30 -11.58 -3.79 6.65
C SER A 30 -11.59 -2.44 7.35
N ARG A 31 -11.67 -1.35 6.58
CA ARG A 31 -12.07 -0.05 7.11
C ARG A 31 -13.53 0.16 6.76
N ASN A 32 -14.35 0.40 7.77
CA ASN A 32 -15.73 0.83 7.56
C ASN A 32 -15.72 2.35 7.39
N LEU A 33 -15.88 2.81 6.14
CA LEU A 33 -16.00 4.23 5.83
C LEU A 33 -17.41 4.45 5.29
N GLY A 34 -18.30 5.01 6.10
CA GLY A 34 -19.70 5.27 5.72
C GLY A 34 -20.55 4.01 5.52
N GLY A 35 -20.32 2.94 6.28
CA GLY A 35 -21.10 1.69 6.17
C GLY A 35 -20.62 0.73 5.08
N THR A 36 -19.62 1.11 4.28
CA THR A 36 -19.03 0.24 3.26
C THR A 36 -17.73 -0.37 3.77
N THR A 37 -17.66 -1.70 3.78
CA THR A 37 -16.43 -2.46 4.05
C THR A 37 -15.57 -2.46 2.79
N ILE A 38 -14.51 -1.65 2.78
CA ILE A 38 -13.52 -1.68 1.70
C ILE A 38 -12.37 -2.58 2.14
N ALA A 39 -12.11 -3.63 1.34
CA ALA A 39 -10.93 -4.46 1.49
C ALA A 39 -9.71 -3.62 1.07
N THR A 40 -8.96 -3.11 2.05
CA THR A 40 -7.76 -2.33 1.77
C THR A 40 -6.52 -3.23 1.87
N ASN A 41 -5.74 -3.33 0.79
CA ASN A 41 -4.41 -3.96 0.78
C ASN A 41 -3.35 -3.03 1.41
N VAL A 42 -3.75 -2.19 2.38
CA VAL A 42 -2.83 -1.23 3.00
C VAL A 42 -2.01 -1.97 4.03
N LYS A 43 -0.72 -2.17 3.73
CA LYS A 43 0.25 -2.70 4.67
C LYS A 43 0.22 -1.84 5.93
N THR A 44 -0.18 -2.44 7.04
CA THR A 44 -0.26 -1.76 8.33
C THR A 44 1.00 -2.06 9.10
N TYR A 45 1.59 -1.02 9.66
CA TYR A 45 2.82 -1.10 10.43
C TYR A 45 2.49 -0.79 11.88
N THR A 46 3.00 -1.62 12.80
CA THR A 46 2.73 -1.49 14.23
C THR A 46 3.81 -0.71 14.96
N ALA A 47 5.02 -0.71 14.41
CA ALA A 47 6.17 -0.02 14.97
C ALA A 47 6.98 0.70 13.89
N TYR A 48 7.75 1.70 14.32
CA TYR A 48 8.68 2.45 13.47
C TYR A 48 9.62 1.54 12.67
N GLY A 49 10.19 0.52 13.33
CA GLY A 49 11.11 -0.42 12.69
C GLY A 49 10.50 -1.18 11.52
N ASP A 50 9.17 -1.38 11.53
CA ASP A 50 8.47 -2.18 10.53
C ASP A 50 8.42 -1.48 9.16
N TYR A 51 8.50 -0.14 9.12
CA TYR A 51 8.36 0.63 7.88
C TYR A 51 9.53 1.55 7.56
N ALA A 52 10.32 1.98 8.55
CA ALA A 52 11.31 3.04 8.35
C ALA A 52 12.39 2.69 7.33
N SER A 53 12.84 1.43 7.31
CA SER A 53 13.85 0.95 6.36
C SER A 53 13.31 0.91 4.94
N ALA A 54 12.10 0.35 4.74
CA ALA A 54 11.44 0.28 3.45
C ALA A 54 11.13 1.68 2.90
N MET A 55 10.65 2.59 3.75
CA MET A 55 10.42 3.99 3.41
C MET A 55 11.72 4.69 2.98
N LEU A 56 12.81 4.56 3.76
CA LEU A 56 14.10 5.14 3.42
C LEU A 56 14.62 4.62 2.07
N ALA A 57 14.51 3.31 1.85
CA ALA A 57 14.93 2.68 0.60
C ALA A 57 14.16 3.23 -0.61
N ALA A 58 12.85 3.39 -0.49
CA ALA A 58 12.02 3.96 -1.55
C ALA A 58 12.39 5.44 -1.84
N VAL A 59 12.57 6.25 -0.80
CA VAL A 59 12.99 7.66 -0.94
C VAL A 59 14.36 7.76 -1.60
N ASN A 60 15.34 6.96 -1.16
CA ASN A 60 16.69 6.98 -1.72
C ASN A 60 16.73 6.46 -3.16
N LYS A 61 15.90 5.48 -3.51
CA LYS A 61 15.71 5.05 -4.91
C LYS A 61 15.26 6.20 -5.79
N GLN A 62 14.29 7.00 -5.33
CA GLN A 62 13.83 8.17 -6.07
C GLN A 62 14.89 9.28 -6.14
N ARG A 63 15.63 9.52 -5.05
CA ARG A 63 16.73 10.51 -5.05
C ARG A 63 17.82 10.18 -6.07
N ALA A 64 18.11 8.89 -6.25
CA ALA A 64 19.09 8.44 -7.23
C ALA A 64 18.69 8.76 -8.68
N THR A 65 17.39 8.82 -9.01
CA THR A 65 16.95 9.21 -10.37
C THR A 65 17.29 10.68 -10.68
N GLY A 66 17.48 11.51 -9.64
CA GLY A 66 17.94 12.88 -9.76
C GLY A 66 19.44 13.07 -9.46
N GLY A 67 20.23 11.99 -9.34
CA GLY A 67 21.66 12.07 -9.04
C GLY A 67 21.98 12.59 -7.63
N LEU A 68 21.01 12.59 -6.71
CA LEU A 68 21.19 13.10 -5.36
C LEU A 68 21.79 12.04 -4.42
N LYS A 69 22.62 12.48 -3.46
CA LYS A 69 23.18 11.61 -2.41
C LYS A 69 22.08 10.94 -1.56
N PRO A 70 22.27 9.71 -1.08
CA PRO A 70 21.31 9.03 -0.21
C PRO A 70 21.16 9.75 1.15
N LEU A 71 19.97 9.64 1.74
CA LEU A 71 19.67 10.08 3.10
C LEU A 71 19.87 8.93 4.10
N CYS A 72 20.00 9.30 5.37
CA CYS A 72 20.05 8.38 6.51
C CYS A 72 18.91 8.69 7.49
N LEU A 73 18.50 7.69 8.28
CA LEU A 73 17.52 7.90 9.35
C LEU A 73 18.14 8.67 10.52
N ASN A 74 17.34 9.52 11.14
CA ASN A 74 17.71 10.26 12.35
C ASN A 74 16.60 10.13 13.40
N LYS A 75 16.97 9.63 14.60
CA LYS A 75 16.01 9.38 15.69
C LYS A 75 15.31 10.64 16.19
N LYS A 76 16.00 11.79 16.25
CA LYS A 76 15.41 13.05 16.70
C LYS A 76 14.38 13.58 15.70
N LEU A 77 14.68 13.48 14.41
CA LEU A 77 13.74 13.87 13.34
C LEU A 77 12.52 12.96 13.30
N HIS A 78 12.71 11.65 13.46
CA HIS A 78 11.59 10.72 13.57
C HIS A 78 10.68 11.05 14.76
N ALA A 79 11.25 11.28 15.95
CA ALA A 79 10.47 11.62 17.13
C ALA A 79 9.68 12.93 16.95
N ALA A 80 10.27 13.93 16.28
CA ALA A 80 9.57 15.17 15.96
C ALA A 80 8.42 14.95 14.96
N ALA A 81 8.66 14.20 13.89
CA ALA A 81 7.63 13.85 12.91
C ALA A 81 6.47 13.07 13.54
N GLN A 82 6.77 12.09 14.39
CA GLN A 82 5.75 11.31 15.09
C GLN A 82 4.90 12.18 16.02
N ARG A 83 5.52 13.07 16.80
CA ARG A 83 4.77 14.02 17.64
C ARG A 83 3.86 14.91 16.81
N HIS A 84 4.34 15.39 15.67
CA HIS A 84 3.52 16.19 14.76
C HIS A 84 2.34 15.39 14.22
N SER A 85 2.56 14.16 13.71
CA SER A 85 1.48 13.29 13.24
C SER A 85 0.44 12.99 14.32
N ASN A 86 0.88 12.76 15.57
CA ASN A 86 -0.02 12.57 16.70
C ASN A 86 -0.84 13.83 16.99
N ASP A 87 -0.23 15.02 16.89
CA ASP A 87 -0.94 16.29 17.04
C ASP A 87 -2.01 16.46 15.96
N MET A 88 -1.69 16.12 14.70
CA MET A 88 -2.65 16.16 13.57
C MET A 88 -3.84 15.25 13.81
N ALA A 89 -3.56 14.01 14.22
CA ALA A 89 -4.59 13.03 14.51
C ALA A 89 -5.45 13.39 15.73
N ALA A 90 -4.90 14.11 16.72
CA ALA A 90 -5.63 14.49 17.93
C ALA A 90 -6.49 15.74 17.75
N LYS A 91 -6.15 16.60 16.79
CA LYS A 91 -6.82 17.90 16.59
C LYS A 91 -7.57 17.99 15.26
N ASP A 92 -7.61 16.92 14.47
CA ASP A 92 -8.34 16.79 13.21
C ASP A 92 -8.02 17.91 12.18
N PHE A 93 -6.73 18.13 11.91
CA PHE A 93 -6.24 19.05 10.87
C PHE A 93 -5.50 18.36 9.72
#